data_AF-A0A6D2LIV6-F1
#
_entry.id   AF-A0A6D2LIV6-F1
#
_cell.length_a   1.000
_cell.length_b   1.000
_cell.length_c   1.000
_cell.angle_alpha   90.00
_cell.angle_beta   90.00
_cell.angle_gamma   90.00
#
_symmetry.space_group_name_H-M   'P 1'
#
loop_
_entity.id
_entity.type
_entity.pdbx_description
1 polymer ?
#
loop_
_entity_poly.entity_id
_entity_poly.type
_entity_poly.pdbx_seq_one_letter_code
_entity_poly.pdbx_strand_id
1 'polypeptide(L)'
;MQMVKDVLANSDKVSEVLQESTHQFNLLTSPTFLPKVKDQGKFTLPCTLGHLEIDNALVDSGASINLISLSMAEKLGIAGALQRPTTSIMF
;
A
#
# COMPACT_ATOMS: atom_id res chain seq x y z
N MET A 1 22.19 10.68 -16.47
CA MET A 1 21.48 11.39 -15.38
C MET A 1 22.51 12.04 -14.46
N GLN A 2 22.37 13.32 -14.12
CA GLN A 2 23.31 14.06 -13.28
C GLN A 2 23.45 13.42 -11.88
N MET A 3 22.32 13.02 -11.31
CA MET A 3 22.25 12.36 -10.00
C MET A 3 23.16 11.12 -9.85
N VAL A 4 23.27 10.27 -10.89
CA VAL A 4 24.12 9.07 -10.83
C VAL A 4 25.60 9.45 -10.75
N LYS A 5 26.00 10.52 -11.45
CA LYS A 5 27.38 11.01 -11.43
C LYS A 5 27.72 11.62 -10.07
N ASP A 6 26.78 12.36 -9.48
CA ASP A 6 26.94 12.98 -8.17
C ASP A 6 27.05 11.92 -7.06
N VAL A 7 26.27 10.83 -7.15
CA VAL A 7 26.39 9.69 -6.21
C VAL A 7 27.74 9.00 -6.32
N LEU A 8 28.25 8.79 -7.55
CA LEU A 8 29.55 8.15 -7.77
C LEU A 8 30.71 9.02 -7.27
N ALA A 9 30.63 10.33 -7.50
CA ALA A 9 31.62 11.31 -7.05
C ALA A 9 31.70 11.45 -5.52
N ASN A 10 30.65 11.03 -4.82
CA ASN A 10 30.53 11.14 -3.36
C ASN A 10 30.42 9.77 -2.68
N SER A 11 30.90 8.70 -3.35
CA SER A 11 30.72 7.30 -2.93
C SER A 11 31.18 7.01 -1.50
N ASP A 12 32.28 7.62 -1.02
CA ASP A 12 32.75 7.44 0.35
C ASP A 12 31.75 7.97 1.39
N LYS A 13 31.19 9.17 1.15
CA LYS A 13 30.18 9.78 2.02
C LYS A 13 28.86 8.99 1.99
N VAL A 14 28.52 8.45 0.82
CA VAL A 14 27.35 7.57 0.68
C VAL A 14 27.57 6.28 1.47
N SER A 15 28.77 5.69 1.43
CA SER A 15 29.11 4.50 2.20
C SER A 15 29.03 4.74 3.71
N GLU A 16 29.48 5.89 4.19
CA GLU A 16 29.42 6.29 5.60
C GLU A 16 27.96 6.39 6.10
N VAL A 17 27.11 7.11 5.36
CA VAL A 17 25.68 7.24 5.66
C VAL A 17 24.97 5.87 5.65
N LEU A 18 25.34 4.99 4.72
CA LEU A 18 24.80 3.62 4.67
C LEU A 18 25.24 2.78 5.88
N GLN A 19 26.48 2.91 6.34
CA GLN A 19 26.96 2.18 7.53
C GLN A 19 26.28 2.64 8.82
N GLU A 20 26.11 3.95 9.02
CA GLU A 20 25.36 4.50 10.17
C GLU A 20 23.90 4.01 10.18
N SER A 21 23.25 4.00 9.01
CA SER A 21 21.89 3.48 8.86
C SER A 21 21.81 1.97 9.15
N THR A 22 22.84 1.20 8.77
CA THR A 22 22.92 -0.24 9.05
C THR A 22 23.12 -0.53 10.55
N HIS A 23 23.88 0.31 11.26
CA HIS A 23 24.06 0.20 12.71
C HIS A 23 22.76 0.49 13.49
N GLN A 24 21.95 1.45 13.03
CA GLN A 24 20.60 1.67 13.57
C GLN A 24 19.66 0.49 13.30
N PHE A 25 19.77 -0.16 12.13
CA PHE A 25 18.95 -1.32 11.76
C PHE A 25 19.29 -2.59 12.55
N ASN A 26 20.57 -2.81 12.86
CA ASN A 26 20.99 -3.98 13.62
C ASN A 26 20.57 -3.93 15.10
N LEU A 27 20.38 -2.73 15.67
CA LEU A 27 19.85 -2.54 17.03
C LEU A 27 18.31 -2.54 17.07
N LEU A 28 17.66 -2.32 15.93
CA LEU A 28 16.21 -2.27 15.80
C LEU A 28 15.73 -3.39 14.87
N THR A 29 15.78 -4.63 15.36
CA THR A 29 15.16 -5.82 14.78
C THR A 29 15.61 -6.15 13.35
N SER A 30 16.14 -7.36 13.15
CA SER A 30 16.04 -8.00 11.84
C SER A 30 14.61 -7.79 11.32
N PRO A 31 14.40 -7.20 10.13
CA PRO A 31 13.06 -7.07 9.59
C PRO A 31 12.50 -8.48 9.59
N THR A 32 11.50 -8.71 10.41
CA THR A 32 10.77 -9.96 10.45
C THR A 32 9.98 -9.96 9.16
N PHE A 33 10.65 -10.33 8.06
CA PHE A 33 10.00 -10.53 6.79
C PHE A 33 8.98 -11.63 7.04
N LEU A 34 7.72 -11.23 7.10
CA LEU A 34 6.60 -12.17 7.15
C LEU A 34 6.84 -13.16 6.00
N PRO A 35 6.84 -14.48 6.26
CA PRO A 35 7.12 -15.47 5.24
C PRO A 35 6.22 -15.21 4.03
N LYS A 36 6.81 -15.08 2.84
CA LYS A 36 6.04 -14.94 1.59
C LYS A 36 5.20 -16.20 1.40
N VAL A 37 3.90 -16.10 1.63
CA VAL A 37 2.95 -17.20 1.44
C VAL A 37 2.83 -17.47 -0.06
N LYS A 38 2.92 -18.76 -0.43
CA LYS A 38 2.98 -19.24 -1.81
C LYS A 38 1.70 -18.93 -2.60
N ASP A 39 0.58 -18.88 -1.89
CA ASP A 39 -0.64 -18.22 -2.33
C ASP A 39 -0.69 -16.86 -1.65
N GLN A 40 -0.50 -15.78 -2.39
CA GLN A 40 -0.90 -14.44 -1.92
C GLN A 40 -2.43 -14.34 -1.94
N GLY A 41 -3.11 -15.30 -1.29
CA GLY A 41 -4.55 -15.25 -1.09
C GLY A 41 -4.94 -13.84 -0.67
N LYS A 42 -6.12 -13.40 -1.12
CA LYS A 42 -6.66 -12.05 -0.86
C LYS A 42 -6.32 -11.60 0.55
N PHE A 43 -5.41 -10.64 0.68
CA PHE A 43 -5.08 -10.07 1.97
C PHE A 43 -6.25 -9.19 2.37
N THR A 44 -7.00 -9.61 3.38
CA THR A 44 -8.17 -8.89 3.86
C THR A 44 -7.96 -8.43 5.28
N LEU A 45 -8.42 -7.22 5.59
CA LEU A 45 -8.44 -6.68 6.94
C LEU A 45 -9.87 -6.31 7.34
N PRO A 46 -10.27 -6.54 8.60
CA PRO A 46 -11.48 -5.95 9.11
C PRO A 46 -11.31 -4.43 9.17
N CYS A 47 -12.33 -3.69 8.75
CA CYS A 47 -12.35 -2.24 8.84
C CYS A 47 -13.77 -1.69 9.00
N THR A 48 -13.85 -0.40 9.28
CA THR A 48 -15.12 0.31 9.37
C THR A 48 -15.14 1.41 8.32
N LEU A 49 -16.24 1.55 7.58
CA LEU A 49 -16.47 2.63 6.64
C LEU A 49 -17.77 3.35 7.01
N GLY A 50 -17.66 4.55 7.59
CA GLY A 50 -18.82 5.23 8.16
C GLY A 50 -19.42 4.41 9.30
N HIS A 51 -20.66 3.96 9.14
CA HIS A 51 -21.36 3.09 10.08
C HIS A 51 -21.34 1.60 9.69
N LEU A 52 -20.64 1.24 8.61
CA LEU A 52 -20.55 -0.14 8.14
C LEU A 52 -19.30 -0.82 8.69
N GLU A 53 -19.51 -1.95 9.35
CA GLU A 53 -18.45 -2.90 9.70
C GLU A 53 -18.22 -3.87 8.53
N ILE A 54 -16.96 -4.04 8.15
CA ILE A 54 -16.54 -4.87 7.02
C ILE A 54 -15.49 -5.84 7.54
N ASP A 55 -15.84 -7.11 7.67
CA ASP A 55 -14.93 -8.10 8.28
C ASP A 55 -13.71 -8.43 7.41
N ASN A 56 -13.85 -8.31 6.08
CA ASN A 56 -12.88 -8.82 5.11
C ASN A 56 -12.63 -7.83 3.95
N ALA A 57 -12.24 -6.59 4.24
CA ALA A 57 -11.92 -5.62 3.20
C ALA A 57 -10.61 -5.99 2.49
N LEU A 58 -10.64 -6.11 1.17
CA LEU A 58 -9.46 -6.44 0.36
C LEU A 58 -8.45 -5.30 0.39
N VAL A 59 -7.19 -5.63 0.68
CA VAL A 59 -6.07 -4.70 0.66
C VAL A 59 -5.20 -5.03 -0.54
N ASP A 60 -5.20 -4.13 -1.52
CA ASP A 60 -4.40 -4.24 -2.74
C ASP A 60 -3.42 -3.07 -2.79
N SER A 61 -2.12 -3.33 -2.58
CA SER A 61 -1.07 -2.30 -2.67
C SER A 61 -0.81 -1.83 -4.10
N GLY A 62 -1.32 -2.55 -5.11
CA GLY A 62 -1.27 -2.16 -6.52
C GLY A 62 -2.43 -1.26 -6.94
N ALA A 63 -3.48 -1.15 -6.12
CA ALA A 63 -4.62 -0.28 -6.40
C ALA A 63 -4.33 1.16 -5.95
N SER A 64 -4.47 2.11 -6.87
CA SER A 64 -4.37 3.55 -6.55
C SER A 64 -5.67 4.14 -5.99
N ILE A 65 -6.77 3.38 -6.00
CA ILE A 65 -8.09 3.79 -5.56
C ILE A 65 -8.77 2.68 -4.73
N ASN A 66 -9.63 3.08 -3.79
CA ASN A 66 -10.47 2.15 -3.04
C ASN A 66 -11.78 1.91 -3.79
N LEU A 67 -12.20 0.64 -3.90
CA LEU A 67 -13.46 0.25 -4.50
C LEU A 67 -14.47 -0.17 -3.43
N ILE A 68 -15.72 0.23 -3.61
CA ILE A 68 -16.86 -0.27 -2.84
C ILE A 68 -17.95 -0.74 -3.80
N SER A 69 -18.75 -1.71 -3.37
CA SER A 69 -19.91 -2.16 -4.16
C SER A 69 -21.01 -1.09 -4.15
N LEU A 70 -21.88 -1.10 -5.17
CA LEU A 70 -23.08 -0.27 -5.19
C LEU A 70 -23.93 -0.50 -3.93
N SER A 71 -24.08 -1.76 -3.50
CA SER A 71 -24.81 -2.10 -2.28
C SER A 71 -24.22 -1.47 -1.01
N MET A 72 -22.89 -1.28 -0.95
CA MET A 72 -22.28 -0.56 0.17
C MET A 72 -22.57 0.94 0.08
N ALA A 73 -22.53 1.52 -1.12
CA ALA A 73 -22.90 2.92 -1.33
C ALA A 73 -24.38 3.20 -0.99
N GLU A 74 -25.28 2.26 -1.27
CA GLU A 74 -26.69 2.33 -0.88
C GLU A 74 -26.84 2.32 0.65
N LYS A 75 -26.16 1.39 1.32
CA LYS A 75 -26.14 1.33 2.79
C LYS A 75 -25.56 2.60 3.42
N LEU A 76 -24.55 3.21 2.80
CA LEU A 76 -23.97 4.49 3.22
C LEU A 76 -24.87 5.69 2.93
N GLY A 77 -25.96 5.54 2.18
CA GLY A 77 -26.84 6.65 1.78
C GLY A 77 -26.24 7.58 0.73
N ILE A 78 -25.15 7.18 0.07
CA ILE A 78 -24.46 8.02 -0.93
C ILE A 78 -24.79 7.64 -2.38
N ALA A 79 -25.55 6.56 -2.59
CA ALA A 79 -25.89 6.07 -3.92
C ALA A 79 -26.56 7.14 -4.81
N GLY A 80 -27.41 8.00 -4.24
CA GLY A 80 -28.07 9.10 -4.97
C GLY A 80 -27.13 10.22 -5.42
N ALA A 81 -25.95 10.32 -4.81
CA ALA A 81 -24.90 11.27 -5.21
C ALA A 81 -23.92 10.66 -6.23
N LEU A 82 -23.99 9.35 -6.47
CA LEU A 82 -23.13 8.70 -7.47
C LEU A 82 -23.65 9.00 -8.87
N GLN A 83 -22.76 9.54 -9.71
CA GLN A 83 -23.03 9.68 -11.13
C GLN A 83 -22.95 8.31 -11.81
N ARG A 84 -23.74 8.13 -12.88
CA ARG A 84 -23.70 6.92 -13.68
C ARG A 84 -22.27 6.75 -14.22
N PRO A 85 -21.61 5.59 -14.05
CA PRO A 85 -20.27 5.39 -14.56
C PRO A 85 -20.25 5.63 -16.08
N THR A 86 -19.42 6.56 -16.52
CA THR A 86 -19.20 6.84 -17.95
C THR A 86 -18.15 5.92 -18.56
N THR A 87 -17.42 5.19 -17.72
CA THR A 87 -16.38 4.24 -18.13
C THR A 87 -16.53 2.93 -17.37
N SER A 88 -16.17 1.84 -18.05
CA SER A 88 -16.03 0.52 -17.45
C SER A 88 -14.56 0.14 -17.51
N ILE A 89 -14.01 -0.30 -16.39
CA ILE A 89 -12.69 -0.94 -16.37
C ILE A 89 -12.94 -2.43 -16.64
N MET A 90 -12.55 -2.89 -17.82
CA MET A 90 -12.46 -4.32 -18.12
C MET A 90 -11.07 -4.81 -17.71
N PHE A 91 -11.02 -5.92 -16.98
CA PHE A 91 -9.81 -6.64 -16.60
C PHE A 91 -9.56 -7.78 -17.58
#